data_AF-A0A4Z1K6T4-F1
#
_entry.id   AF-A0A4Z1K6T4-F1
#
_cell.length_a   1.000
_cell.length_b   1.000
_cell.length_c   1.000
_cell.angle_alpha   90.00
_cell.angle_beta   90.00
_cell.angle_gamma   90.00
#
_symmetry.space_group_name_H-M   'P 1'
#
loop_
_entity.id
_entity.type
_entity.pdbx_description
1 polymer ?
#
loop_
_entity_poly.entity_id
_entity_poly.type
_entity_poly.pdbx_seq_one_letter_code
_entity_poly.pdbx_strand_id
1 'polypeptide(L)'
;MSQEDYPIEFVLESIETIMTSENQPKVILFDIGGVCVLSPMQAILDFEISNNIPPGWVNYALSKNKPNGFWHRLERGELELNSTFFTGFTSDLHNPSFWTSFYNSVREKHSLPSTVPPMPQIDGEALFWSMMDNSRDFDPWMYPCLQKLKASKKYTLGALSNTVIFPPSHPYSKSHFFIPDIFDVFISSAHVHMRKPSPEIYALTLRTLREHYSSKFPNAPPLSPSDILFLDDIGENLKAAKTAGFRTLKVNLGRAYEAVEELEKITGLELSGDHPKVPIGLAVKGKARDVKL
;
A
#
# COMPACT_ATOMS: atom_id res chain seq x y z
N MET A 1 56.60 12.88 -17.25
CA MET A 1 55.25 12.28 -17.27
C MET A 1 55.17 11.31 -16.11
N SER A 2 54.95 11.81 -14.90
CA SER A 2 54.74 10.98 -13.72
C SER A 2 53.26 10.63 -13.62
N GLN A 3 52.95 9.34 -13.49
CA GLN A 3 51.62 8.87 -13.06
C GLN A 3 51.29 9.58 -11.75
N GLU A 4 50.28 10.43 -11.79
CA GLU A 4 49.68 11.00 -10.58
C GLU A 4 49.01 9.86 -9.82
N ASP A 5 49.50 9.60 -8.61
CA ASP A 5 48.83 8.75 -7.62
C ASP A 5 47.48 9.38 -7.30
N TYR A 6 46.43 8.91 -7.97
CA TYR A 6 45.06 9.21 -7.54
C TYR A 6 44.89 8.65 -6.12
N PRO A 7 44.45 9.47 -5.14
CA PRO A 7 44.22 8.98 -3.79
C PRO A 7 43.29 7.78 -3.83
N ILE A 8 43.70 6.66 -3.22
CA ILE A 8 42.95 5.39 -3.23
C ILE A 8 41.49 5.60 -2.78
N GLU A 9 41.25 6.52 -1.83
CA GLU A 9 39.90 6.94 -1.41
C GLU A 9 39.05 7.46 -2.56
N PHE A 10 39.59 8.30 -3.45
CA PHE A 10 38.85 8.86 -4.58
C PHE A 10 38.48 7.78 -5.60
N VAL A 11 39.35 6.79 -5.79
CA VAL A 11 39.09 5.63 -6.66
C VAL A 11 38.01 4.73 -6.04
N LEU A 12 38.06 4.50 -4.73
CA LEU A 12 37.06 3.70 -4.01
C LEU A 12 35.69 4.39 -4.01
N GLU A 13 35.62 5.70 -3.72
CA GLU A 13 34.38 6.47 -3.81
C GLU A 13 33.80 6.48 -5.23
N SER A 14 34.66 6.59 -6.24
CA SER A 14 34.24 6.52 -7.65
C SER A 14 33.69 5.14 -8.02
N ILE A 15 34.34 4.06 -7.56
CA ILE A 15 33.88 2.69 -7.78
C ILE A 15 32.57 2.43 -7.03
N GLU A 16 32.46 2.85 -5.77
CA GLU A 16 31.21 2.75 -5.01
C GLU A 16 30.09 3.54 -5.67
N THR A 17 30.37 4.74 -6.18
CA THR A 17 29.39 5.58 -6.91
C THR A 17 28.96 4.90 -8.22
N ILE A 18 29.88 4.31 -8.98
CA ILE A 18 29.57 3.58 -10.21
C ILE A 18 28.74 2.33 -9.89
N MET A 19 29.16 1.51 -8.92
CA MET A 19 28.45 0.29 -8.51
C MET A 19 27.08 0.58 -7.89
N THR A 20 26.93 1.65 -7.10
CA THR A 20 25.62 2.09 -6.60
C THR A 20 24.74 2.60 -7.73
N SER A 21 25.29 3.33 -8.71
CA SER A 21 24.53 3.80 -9.87
C SER A 21 24.01 2.66 -10.75
N GLU A 22 24.79 1.58 -10.93
CA GLU A 22 24.38 0.39 -11.69
C GLU A 22 23.27 -0.41 -10.99
N ASN A 23 23.15 -0.28 -9.67
CA ASN A 23 22.20 -1.06 -8.87
C ASN A 23 20.94 -0.25 -8.46
N GLN A 24 20.79 1.00 -8.91
CA GLN A 24 19.60 1.81 -8.61
C GLN A 24 18.38 1.43 -9.45
N PRO A 25 17.15 1.60 -8.94
CA PRO A 25 15.96 1.43 -9.75
C PRO A 25 15.85 2.52 -10.81
N LYS A 26 15.26 2.18 -11.96
CA LYS A 26 14.83 3.16 -12.97
C LYS A 26 13.39 3.61 -12.71
N VAL A 27 12.60 2.73 -12.11
CA VAL A 27 11.22 2.97 -11.71
C VAL A 27 11.05 2.70 -10.22
N ILE A 28 10.43 3.63 -9.51
CA ILE A 28 9.93 3.40 -8.16
C ILE A 28 8.40 3.33 -8.25
N LEU A 29 7.85 2.16 -7.95
CA LEU A 29 6.43 1.83 -8.05
C LEU A 29 5.83 1.78 -6.64
N PHE A 30 4.71 2.45 -6.41
CA PHE A 30 4.09 2.56 -5.10
C PHE A 30 2.68 1.96 -5.09
N ASP A 31 2.30 1.25 -4.03
CA ASP A 31 0.90 1.21 -3.63
C ASP A 31 0.46 2.58 -3.10
N ILE A 32 -0.84 2.80 -2.99
CA ILE A 32 -1.41 4.05 -2.51
C ILE A 32 -1.84 3.90 -1.05
N GLY A 33 -2.83 3.05 -0.76
CA GLY A 33 -3.35 2.83 0.59
C GLY A 33 -2.31 2.17 1.48
N GLY A 34 -1.99 2.77 2.63
CA GLY A 34 -0.98 2.28 3.57
C GLY A 34 0.47 2.59 3.19
N VAL A 35 0.68 3.27 2.05
CA VAL A 35 1.99 3.71 1.58
C VAL A 35 1.99 5.22 1.37
N CYS A 36 1.26 5.74 0.38
CA CYS A 36 1.19 7.17 0.09
C CYS A 36 0.14 7.90 0.94
N VAL A 37 -0.95 7.20 1.25
CA VAL A 37 -2.03 7.67 2.14
C VAL A 37 -2.18 6.67 3.28
N LEU A 38 -2.88 7.06 4.35
CA LEU A 38 -3.10 6.18 5.49
C LEU A 38 -3.83 4.88 5.07
N SER A 39 -3.53 3.77 5.75
CA SER A 39 -4.08 2.46 5.38
C SER A 39 -5.54 2.32 5.82
N PRO A 40 -6.43 1.80 4.95
CA PRO A 40 -7.79 1.44 5.37
C PRO A 40 -7.81 0.38 6.48
N MET A 41 -6.72 -0.39 6.67
CA MET A 41 -6.61 -1.37 7.74
C MET A 41 -6.66 -0.74 9.14
N GLN A 42 -6.23 0.52 9.30
CA GLN A 42 -6.34 1.22 10.57
C GLN A 42 -7.81 1.51 10.91
N ALA A 43 -8.61 1.95 9.93
CA ALA A 43 -10.05 2.17 10.11
C ALA A 43 -10.79 0.87 10.45
N ILE A 44 -10.41 -0.25 9.83
CA ILE A 44 -10.92 -1.58 10.18
C ILE A 44 -10.63 -1.89 11.66
N LEU A 45 -9.38 -1.71 12.10
CA LEU A 45 -9.00 -2.01 13.47
C LEU A 45 -9.76 -1.14 14.48
N ASP A 46 -9.86 0.16 14.22
CA ASP A 46 -10.59 1.10 15.09
C ASP A 46 -12.08 0.73 15.16
N PHE A 47 -12.67 0.33 14.03
CA PHE A 47 -14.03 -0.20 13.97
C PHE A 47 -14.17 -1.47 14.82
N GLU A 48 -13.26 -2.44 14.68
CA GLU A 48 -13.32 -3.70 15.43
C GLU A 48 -13.23 -3.44 16.95
N ILE A 49 -12.27 -2.62 17.37
CA ILE A 49 -12.08 -2.27 18.78
C ILE A 49 -13.32 -1.54 19.34
N SER A 50 -13.83 -0.54 18.63
CA SER A 50 -14.99 0.24 19.08
C SER A 50 -16.29 -0.57 19.16
N ASN A 51 -16.38 -1.67 18.41
CA ASN A 51 -17.53 -2.57 18.40
C ASN A 51 -17.32 -3.85 19.23
N ASN A 52 -16.25 -3.93 20.04
CA ASN A 52 -15.89 -5.11 20.84
C ASN A 52 -15.73 -6.40 20.01
N ILE A 53 -15.27 -6.25 18.77
CA ILE A 53 -14.92 -7.35 17.88
C ILE A 53 -13.43 -7.66 18.09
N PRO A 54 -13.02 -8.92 18.30
CA PRO A 54 -11.62 -9.27 18.37
C PRO A 54 -10.88 -8.82 17.09
N PRO A 55 -9.74 -8.12 17.21
CA PRO A 55 -9.01 -7.59 16.06
C PRO A 55 -8.68 -8.64 15.00
N GLY A 56 -8.91 -8.31 13.73
CA GLY A 56 -8.61 -9.12 12.56
C GLY A 56 -9.81 -9.84 11.94
N TRP A 57 -11.02 -9.66 12.46
CA TRP A 57 -12.24 -10.29 11.93
C TRP A 57 -12.51 -9.91 10.48
N VAL A 58 -12.54 -8.61 10.16
CA VAL A 58 -12.88 -8.11 8.83
C VAL A 58 -11.85 -8.62 7.81
N ASN A 59 -10.56 -8.52 8.15
CA ASN A 59 -9.48 -9.03 7.31
C ASN A 59 -9.56 -10.55 7.12
N TYR A 60 -9.93 -11.30 8.18
CA TYR A 60 -10.16 -12.74 8.08
C TYR A 60 -11.30 -13.06 7.11
N ALA A 61 -12.46 -12.41 7.28
CA ALA A 61 -13.63 -12.60 6.41
C ALA A 61 -13.31 -12.26 4.95
N LEU A 62 -12.64 -11.14 4.69
CA LEU A 62 -12.14 -10.78 3.36
C LEU A 62 -11.24 -11.89 2.80
N SER A 63 -10.26 -12.37 3.57
CA SER A 63 -9.33 -13.41 3.11
C SER A 63 -10.03 -14.73 2.73
N LYS A 64 -11.08 -15.12 3.46
CA LYS A 64 -11.84 -16.34 3.22
C LYS A 64 -12.77 -16.27 2.01
N ASN A 65 -13.20 -15.06 1.64
CA ASN A 65 -14.00 -14.84 0.46
C ASN A 65 -13.16 -14.67 -0.82
N LYS A 66 -11.82 -14.73 -0.75
CA LYS A 66 -10.97 -14.70 -1.95
C LYS A 66 -11.29 -15.87 -2.91
N PRO A 67 -11.24 -15.66 -4.23
CA PRO A 67 -11.07 -14.38 -4.94
C PRO A 67 -12.40 -13.69 -5.29
N ASN A 68 -13.54 -14.26 -4.90
CA ASN A 68 -14.87 -13.92 -5.44
C ASN A 68 -15.77 -13.11 -4.50
N GLY A 69 -15.29 -12.75 -3.32
CA GLY A 69 -16.00 -11.87 -2.40
C GLY A 69 -16.28 -10.51 -3.03
N PHE A 70 -17.34 -9.85 -2.56
CA PHE A 70 -17.82 -8.57 -3.09
C PHE A 70 -16.74 -7.50 -3.11
N TRP A 71 -15.89 -7.44 -2.07
CA TRP A 71 -14.72 -6.54 -2.04
C TRP A 71 -13.75 -6.78 -3.21
N HIS A 72 -13.40 -8.04 -3.47
CA HIS A 72 -12.45 -8.41 -4.53
C HIS A 72 -13.01 -8.11 -5.92
N ARG A 73 -14.32 -8.35 -6.11
CA ARG A 73 -15.03 -8.06 -7.35
C ARG A 73 -15.14 -6.55 -7.59
N LEU A 74 -15.40 -5.78 -6.53
CA LEU A 74 -15.39 -4.31 -6.59
C LEU A 74 -14.01 -3.78 -6.97
N GLU A 75 -12.94 -4.30 -6.36
CA GLU A 75 -11.57 -3.90 -6.69
C GLU A 75 -11.14 -4.30 -8.12
N ARG A 76 -11.85 -5.22 -8.77
CA ARG A 76 -11.68 -5.55 -10.20
C ARG A 76 -12.66 -4.81 -11.11
N GLY A 77 -13.47 -3.90 -10.58
CA GLY A 77 -14.48 -3.19 -11.37
C GLY A 77 -15.56 -4.10 -11.97
N GLU A 78 -15.75 -5.30 -11.42
CA GLU A 78 -16.81 -6.23 -11.83
C GLU A 78 -18.17 -5.87 -11.21
N LEU A 79 -18.15 -5.01 -10.19
CA LEU A 79 -19.31 -4.51 -9.48
C LEU A 79 -19.27 -2.99 -9.42
N GLU A 80 -20.44 -2.38 -9.51
CA GLU A 80 -20.62 -0.97 -9.20
C GLU A 80 -20.68 -0.75 -7.68
N LEU A 81 -20.15 0.38 -7.20
CA LEU A 81 -20.26 0.80 -5.81
C LEU A 81 -21.68 1.34 -5.54
N ASN A 82 -22.62 0.42 -5.27
CA ASN A 82 -24.02 0.72 -5.01
C ASN A 82 -24.61 -0.22 -3.93
N SER A 83 -25.93 -0.16 -3.71
CA SER A 83 -26.63 -0.96 -2.70
C SER A 83 -26.44 -2.47 -2.87
N THR A 84 -26.24 -2.96 -4.10
CA THR A 84 -25.97 -4.38 -4.37
C THR A 84 -24.60 -4.77 -3.82
N PHE A 85 -23.58 -3.92 -4.03
CA PHE A 85 -22.28 -4.12 -3.42
C PHE A 85 -22.37 -4.09 -1.89
N PHE A 86 -23.01 -3.08 -1.30
CA PHE A 86 -23.08 -2.97 0.16
C PHE A 86 -23.82 -4.13 0.82
N THR A 87 -24.90 -4.61 0.21
CA THR A 87 -25.63 -5.80 0.68
C THR A 87 -24.73 -7.04 0.65
N GLY A 88 -24.03 -7.26 -0.46
CA GLY A 88 -23.14 -8.41 -0.61
C GLY A 88 -21.89 -8.34 0.25
N PHE A 89 -21.26 -7.17 0.37
CA PHE A 89 -20.13 -6.95 1.26
C PHE A 89 -20.52 -7.16 2.72
N THR A 90 -21.69 -6.66 3.12
CA THR A 90 -22.25 -6.94 4.45
C THR A 90 -22.46 -8.44 4.62
N SER A 91 -23.05 -9.13 3.64
CA SER A 91 -23.24 -10.59 3.71
C SER A 91 -21.92 -11.36 3.85
N ASP A 92 -20.87 -10.96 3.14
CA ASP A 92 -19.53 -11.57 3.23
C ASP A 92 -18.93 -11.46 4.65
N LEU A 93 -19.25 -10.38 5.36
CA LEU A 93 -18.85 -10.13 6.76
C LEU A 93 -19.75 -10.83 7.79
N HIS A 94 -20.86 -11.45 7.39
CA HIS A 94 -21.80 -12.14 8.28
C HIS A 94 -21.89 -13.64 7.98
N ASN A 95 -20.75 -14.30 7.79
CA ASN A 95 -20.68 -15.75 7.66
C ASN A 95 -20.46 -16.42 9.04
N PRO A 96 -21.44 -17.15 9.60
CA PRO A 96 -21.32 -17.74 10.95
C PRO A 96 -20.21 -18.78 11.07
N SER A 97 -19.95 -19.54 10.01
CA SER A 97 -18.88 -20.55 9.97
C SER A 97 -17.50 -19.88 9.99
N PHE A 98 -17.34 -18.77 9.29
CA PHE A 98 -16.11 -17.97 9.36
C PHE A 98 -15.92 -17.35 10.73
N TRP A 99 -16.99 -16.81 11.33
CA TRP A 99 -16.93 -16.21 12.68
C TRP A 99 -16.46 -17.21 13.72
N THR A 100 -17.08 -18.39 13.73
CA THR A 100 -16.70 -19.48 14.64
C THR A 100 -15.24 -19.89 14.45
N SER A 101 -14.80 -20.02 13.20
CA SER A 101 -13.42 -20.41 12.87
C SER A 101 -12.41 -19.33 13.28
N PHE A 102 -12.71 -18.06 12.98
CA PHE A 102 -11.89 -16.92 13.36
C PHE A 102 -11.75 -16.83 14.89
N TYR A 103 -12.87 -16.78 15.60
CA TYR A 103 -12.90 -16.63 17.06
C TYR A 103 -12.08 -17.73 17.73
N ASN A 104 -12.25 -18.99 17.33
CA ASN A 104 -11.46 -20.11 17.84
C ASN A 104 -9.96 -20.00 17.51
N SER A 105 -9.59 -19.43 16.37
CA SER A 105 -8.19 -19.25 16.00
C SER A 105 -7.47 -18.15 16.79
N VAL A 106 -8.21 -17.16 17.31
CA VAL A 106 -7.64 -15.99 17.99
C VAL A 106 -7.88 -15.97 19.50
N ARG A 107 -8.76 -16.83 20.01
CA ARG A 107 -9.19 -16.80 21.43
C ARG A 107 -8.06 -16.89 22.44
N GLU A 108 -7.06 -17.75 22.23
CA GLU A 108 -5.94 -17.88 23.16
C GLU A 108 -5.08 -16.61 23.14
N LYS A 109 -4.72 -16.16 21.93
CA LYS A 109 -3.93 -14.95 21.71
C LYS A 109 -4.58 -13.70 22.33
N HIS A 110 -5.90 -13.60 22.27
CA HIS A 110 -6.66 -12.45 22.75
C HIS A 110 -7.32 -12.70 24.12
N SER A 111 -7.02 -13.81 24.81
CA SER A 111 -7.61 -14.16 26.12
C SER A 111 -9.15 -14.13 26.13
N LEU A 112 -9.78 -14.61 25.06
CA LEU A 112 -11.24 -14.59 24.89
C LEU A 112 -11.93 -15.79 25.56
N PRO A 113 -13.22 -15.66 25.97
CA PRO A 113 -14.03 -16.75 26.51
C PRO A 113 -14.07 -18.01 25.64
N SER A 114 -14.36 -19.17 26.26
CA SER A 114 -14.49 -20.46 25.55
C SER A 114 -15.72 -20.58 24.69
N THR A 115 -16.81 -19.95 25.10
CA THR A 115 -18.03 -19.89 24.31
C THR A 115 -17.89 -18.84 23.22
N VAL A 116 -18.16 -19.21 21.98
CA VAL A 116 -18.20 -18.28 20.85
C VAL A 116 -19.43 -17.37 21.03
N PRO A 117 -19.27 -16.05 21.08
CA PRO A 117 -20.40 -15.13 21.20
C PRO A 117 -21.20 -15.07 19.89
N PRO A 118 -22.43 -14.52 19.92
CA PRO A 118 -23.18 -14.24 18.71
C PRO A 118 -22.34 -13.42 17.71
N MET A 119 -22.60 -13.64 16.42
CA MET A 119 -21.90 -12.92 15.36
C MET A 119 -22.17 -11.42 15.47
N PRO A 120 -21.12 -10.57 15.38
CA PRO A 120 -21.31 -9.12 15.43
C PRO A 120 -22.17 -8.67 14.26
N GLN A 121 -23.05 -7.69 14.51
CA GLN A 121 -23.80 -7.01 13.46
C GLN A 121 -22.94 -5.84 12.96
N ILE A 122 -22.59 -5.89 11.67
CA ILE A 122 -21.71 -4.92 11.02
C ILE A 122 -22.51 -4.16 9.97
N ASP A 123 -22.50 -2.85 10.04
CA ASP A 123 -22.94 -2.02 8.92
C ASP A 123 -21.79 -1.96 7.90
N GLY A 124 -21.91 -2.76 6.83
CA GLY A 124 -20.86 -2.85 5.81
C GLY A 124 -20.70 -1.56 5.00
N GLU A 125 -21.75 -0.75 4.86
CA GLU A 125 -21.66 0.54 4.17
C GLU A 125 -20.93 1.57 5.05
N ALA A 126 -21.29 1.67 6.34
CA ALA A 126 -20.59 2.55 7.26
C ALA A 126 -19.10 2.16 7.41
N LEU A 127 -18.80 0.86 7.51
CA LEU A 127 -17.42 0.36 7.53
C LEU A 127 -16.67 0.71 6.24
N PHE A 128 -17.31 0.54 5.08
CA PHE A 128 -16.72 0.90 3.79
C PHE A 128 -16.32 2.38 3.75
N TRP A 129 -17.25 3.27 4.10
CA TRP A 129 -16.98 4.71 4.05
C TRP A 129 -15.92 5.13 5.05
N SER A 130 -15.91 4.56 6.27
CA SER A 130 -14.83 4.77 7.25
C SER A 130 -13.45 4.41 6.69
N MET A 131 -13.33 3.29 5.96
CA MET A 131 -12.08 2.91 5.29
C MET A 131 -11.68 3.91 4.20
N MET A 132 -12.63 4.39 3.39
CA MET A 132 -12.36 5.35 2.32
C MET A 132 -11.96 6.71 2.86
N ASP A 133 -12.63 7.19 3.90
CA ASP A 133 -12.37 8.47 4.57
C ASP A 133 -10.96 8.48 5.18
N ASN A 134 -10.59 7.41 5.89
CA ASN A 134 -9.25 7.29 6.47
C ASN A 134 -8.16 7.26 5.39
N SER A 135 -8.44 6.68 4.22
CA SER A 135 -7.49 6.57 3.12
C SER A 135 -7.38 7.85 2.26
N ARG A 136 -7.81 9.00 2.80
CA ARG A 136 -7.67 10.31 2.16
C ARG A 136 -6.48 11.10 2.65
N ASP A 137 -6.08 10.91 3.90
CA ASP A 137 -4.99 11.68 4.48
C ASP A 137 -3.64 11.11 4.02
N PHE A 138 -2.71 12.01 3.74
CA PHE A 138 -1.36 11.63 3.34
C PHE A 138 -0.60 10.97 4.47
N ASP A 139 0.21 9.96 4.13
CA ASP A 139 1.21 9.49 5.07
C ASP A 139 2.26 10.60 5.29
N PRO A 140 2.54 10.99 6.54
CA PRO A 140 3.39 12.15 6.84
C PRO A 140 4.86 11.94 6.46
N TRP A 141 5.31 10.71 6.22
CA TRP A 141 6.67 10.42 5.80
C TRP A 141 6.77 10.19 4.30
N MET A 142 5.84 9.41 3.74
CA MET A 142 5.88 9.05 2.33
C MET A 142 5.51 10.22 1.42
N TYR A 143 4.57 11.09 1.80
CA TYR A 143 4.16 12.20 0.93
C TYR A 143 5.29 13.22 0.69
N PRO A 144 6.01 13.73 1.70
CA PRO A 144 7.19 14.57 1.47
C PRO A 144 8.29 13.85 0.68
N CYS A 145 8.50 12.56 0.94
CA CYS A 145 9.44 11.72 0.18
C CYS A 145 9.08 11.70 -1.31
N LEU A 146 7.80 11.49 -1.66
CA LEU A 146 7.32 11.52 -3.05
C LEU A 146 7.54 12.87 -3.72
N GLN A 147 7.33 13.98 -3.01
CA GLN A 147 7.58 15.33 -3.53
C GLN A 147 9.06 15.51 -3.90
N LYS A 148 9.97 15.06 -3.03
CA LYS A 148 11.42 15.12 -3.26
C LYS A 148 11.85 14.18 -4.40
N LEU A 149 11.32 12.96 -4.46
CA LEU A 149 11.56 12.03 -5.56
C LEU A 149 11.12 12.64 -6.90
N LYS A 150 9.94 13.25 -6.97
CA LYS A 150 9.46 13.94 -8.18
C LYS A 150 10.37 15.10 -8.56
N ALA A 151 10.74 15.94 -7.59
CA ALA A 151 11.61 17.10 -7.82
C ALA A 151 12.99 16.70 -8.36
N SER A 152 13.51 15.53 -7.95
CA SER A 152 14.79 15.00 -8.45
C SER A 152 14.80 14.71 -9.95
N LYS A 153 13.63 14.40 -10.55
CA LYS A 153 13.46 13.95 -11.94
C LYS A 153 14.32 12.74 -12.34
N LYS A 154 14.92 12.04 -11.37
CA LYS A 154 15.86 10.93 -11.59
C LYS A 154 15.15 9.60 -11.89
N TYR A 155 13.94 9.42 -11.35
CA TYR A 155 13.19 8.18 -11.44
C TYR A 155 11.87 8.39 -12.19
N THR A 156 11.40 7.34 -12.85
CA THR A 156 9.99 7.25 -13.25
C THR A 156 9.19 6.83 -12.03
N LEU A 157 8.16 7.61 -11.67
CA LEU A 157 7.31 7.33 -10.52
C LEU A 157 6.01 6.68 -10.99
N GLY A 158 5.81 5.42 -10.62
CA GLY A 158 4.61 4.67 -10.93
C GLY A 158 3.75 4.43 -9.69
N ALA A 159 2.47 4.17 -9.89
CA ALA A 159 1.59 3.64 -8.85
C ALA A 159 0.81 2.40 -9.34
N LEU A 160 0.67 1.41 -8.47
CA LEU A 160 -0.11 0.20 -8.69
C LEU A 160 -0.96 -0.07 -7.44
N SER A 161 -2.27 0.17 -7.54
CA SER A 161 -3.16 0.07 -6.38
C SER A 161 -4.41 -0.74 -6.66
N ASN A 162 -4.84 -1.49 -5.64
CA ASN A 162 -6.17 -2.06 -5.61
C ASN A 162 -7.14 -0.93 -5.23
N THR A 163 -7.89 -0.43 -6.20
CA THR A 163 -8.80 0.72 -6.06
C THR A 163 -10.23 0.32 -6.35
N VAL A 164 -11.16 1.23 -6.08
CA VAL A 164 -12.58 1.11 -6.44
C VAL A 164 -12.97 2.23 -7.41
N ILE A 165 -14.06 2.05 -8.16
CA ILE A 165 -14.65 3.12 -8.98
C ILE A 165 -15.81 3.73 -8.20
N PHE A 166 -15.68 5.00 -7.82
CA PHE A 166 -16.72 5.72 -7.11
C PHE A 166 -17.84 6.17 -8.08
N PRO A 167 -19.11 6.24 -7.62
CA PRO A 167 -20.20 6.80 -8.41
C PRO A 167 -19.84 8.22 -8.88
N PRO A 168 -20.16 8.62 -10.13
CA PRO A 168 -19.75 9.93 -10.67
C PRO A 168 -20.19 11.12 -9.80
N SER A 169 -21.34 11.02 -9.13
CA SER A 169 -21.87 12.05 -8.23
C SER A 169 -21.18 12.12 -6.86
N HIS A 170 -20.43 11.09 -6.46
CA HIS A 170 -19.76 11.05 -5.17
C HIS A 170 -18.51 11.94 -5.16
N PRO A 171 -18.21 12.70 -4.09
CA PRO A 171 -17.02 13.57 -4.03
C PRO A 171 -15.69 12.85 -4.33
N TYR A 172 -15.61 11.56 -4.00
CA TYR A 172 -14.41 10.74 -4.22
C TYR A 172 -14.26 10.22 -5.67
N SER A 173 -15.23 10.48 -6.55
CA SER A 173 -15.07 10.19 -7.99
C SER A 173 -13.96 11.04 -8.63
N LYS A 174 -13.68 12.20 -8.04
CA LYS A 174 -12.54 13.02 -8.42
C LYS A 174 -11.27 12.36 -7.90
N SER A 175 -10.35 12.06 -8.82
CA SER A 175 -9.03 11.56 -8.45
C SER A 175 -8.42 12.45 -7.39
N HIS A 176 -7.73 11.84 -6.42
CA HIS A 176 -6.99 12.61 -5.44
C HIS A 176 -5.97 13.47 -6.20
N PHE A 177 -6.01 14.79 -6.01
CA PHE A 177 -5.25 15.75 -6.82
C PHE A 177 -3.75 15.42 -6.96
N PHE A 178 -3.14 14.81 -5.93
CA PHE A 178 -1.73 14.43 -5.98
C PHE A 178 -1.41 13.30 -6.95
N ILE A 179 -2.36 12.42 -7.29
CA ILE A 179 -2.10 11.27 -8.16
C ILE A 179 -1.63 11.71 -9.55
N PRO A 180 -2.42 12.51 -10.31
CA PRO A 180 -1.97 12.99 -11.62
C PRO A 180 -0.77 13.94 -11.53
N ASP A 181 -0.56 14.57 -10.38
CA ASP A 181 0.60 15.43 -10.18
C ASP A 181 1.88 14.60 -9.97
N ILE A 182 1.86 13.58 -9.13
CA ILE A 182 3.07 12.90 -8.66
C ILE A 182 3.53 11.79 -9.61
N PHE A 183 2.60 11.00 -10.15
CA PHE A 183 2.95 9.76 -10.84
C PHE A 183 2.97 9.96 -12.36
N ASP A 184 4.04 9.48 -13.00
CA ASP A 184 4.15 9.37 -14.45
C ASP A 184 3.18 8.30 -15.00
N VAL A 185 2.91 7.25 -14.22
CA VAL A 185 2.04 6.12 -14.57
C VAL A 185 1.19 5.72 -13.38
N PHE A 186 -0.12 5.56 -13.57
CA PHE A 186 -1.04 5.09 -12.54
C PHE A 186 -1.87 3.89 -13.03
N ILE A 187 -1.69 2.73 -12.39
CA ILE A 187 -2.44 1.51 -12.68
C ILE A 187 -3.48 1.29 -11.57
N SER A 188 -4.74 1.46 -11.94
CA SER A 188 -5.90 1.18 -11.09
C SER A 188 -6.46 -0.20 -11.38
N SER A 189 -6.50 -1.06 -10.37
CA SER A 189 -7.05 -2.43 -10.46
C SER A 189 -8.46 -2.48 -11.07
N ALA A 190 -9.35 -1.58 -10.64
CA ALA A 190 -10.73 -1.58 -11.07
C ALA A 190 -10.91 -1.15 -12.52
N HIS A 191 -10.05 -0.27 -13.03
CA HIS A 191 -10.08 0.18 -14.43
C HIS A 191 -9.43 -0.82 -15.39
N VAL A 192 -8.49 -1.64 -14.89
CA VAL A 192 -7.83 -2.67 -15.72
C VAL A 192 -8.42 -4.07 -15.52
N HIS A 193 -9.44 -4.19 -14.68
CA HIS A 193 -10.14 -5.44 -14.36
C HIS A 193 -9.24 -6.57 -13.85
N MET A 194 -8.22 -6.21 -13.08
CA MET A 194 -7.28 -7.14 -12.45
C MET A 194 -7.04 -6.72 -11.01
N ARG A 195 -6.47 -7.58 -10.17
CA ARG A 195 -6.21 -7.25 -8.77
C ARG A 195 -4.86 -7.80 -8.33
N LYS A 196 -4.11 -7.06 -7.52
CA LYS A 196 -3.01 -7.66 -6.74
C LYS A 196 -3.61 -8.73 -5.80
N PRO A 197 -2.99 -9.91 -5.61
CA PRO A 197 -1.67 -10.32 -6.07
C PRO A 197 -1.68 -11.17 -7.36
N SER A 198 -2.68 -11.05 -8.24
CA SER A 198 -2.77 -11.83 -9.47
C SER A 198 -1.56 -11.59 -10.39
N PRO A 199 -0.89 -12.62 -10.94
CA PRO A 199 0.29 -12.44 -11.81
C PRO A 199 0.04 -11.51 -13.01
N GLU A 200 -1.18 -11.49 -13.53
CA GLU A 200 -1.61 -10.74 -14.70
C GLU A 200 -1.46 -9.22 -14.49
N ILE A 201 -1.74 -8.72 -13.27
CA ILE A 201 -1.62 -7.28 -13.00
C ILE A 201 -0.16 -6.82 -13.00
N TYR A 202 0.77 -7.67 -12.56
CA TYR A 202 2.20 -7.36 -12.59
C TYR A 202 2.75 -7.42 -14.02
N ALA A 203 2.28 -8.37 -14.84
CA ALA A 203 2.63 -8.45 -16.25
C ALA A 203 2.12 -7.21 -17.03
N LEU A 204 0.88 -6.79 -16.78
CA LEU A 204 0.32 -5.55 -17.33
C LEU A 204 1.15 -4.34 -16.87
N THR A 205 1.44 -4.24 -15.58
CA THR A 205 2.23 -3.13 -15.00
C THR A 205 3.60 -3.01 -15.65
N LEU A 206 4.33 -4.13 -15.81
CA LEU A 206 5.63 -4.14 -16.47
C LEU A 206 5.54 -3.66 -17.92
N ARG A 207 4.51 -4.08 -18.68
CA ARG A 207 4.30 -3.63 -20.05
C ARG A 207 4.03 -2.12 -20.11
N THR A 208 3.12 -1.62 -19.29
CA THR A 208 2.79 -0.19 -19.23
C THR A 208 4.00 0.67 -18.85
N LEU A 209 4.78 0.23 -17.85
CA LEU A 209 6.01 0.93 -17.46
C LEU A 209 7.07 0.90 -18.56
N ARG A 210 7.22 -0.21 -19.29
CA ARG A 210 8.12 -0.31 -20.45
C ARG A 210 7.74 0.65 -21.57
N GLU A 211 6.46 0.73 -21.91
CA GLU A 211 5.96 1.63 -22.95
C GLU A 211 6.24 3.09 -22.57
N HIS A 212 5.91 3.49 -21.33
CA HIS A 212 6.20 4.83 -20.84
C HIS A 212 7.70 5.12 -20.81
N TYR A 213 8.51 4.20 -20.25
CA TYR A 213 9.96 4.38 -20.12
C TYR A 213 10.64 4.51 -21.48
N SER A 214 10.30 3.66 -22.45
CA SER A 214 10.85 3.74 -23.81
C SER A 214 10.45 5.03 -24.53
N SER A 215 9.22 5.54 -24.30
CA SER A 215 8.81 6.82 -24.86
C SER A 215 9.58 7.99 -24.25
N LYS A 216 9.89 7.93 -22.95
CA LYS A 216 10.63 8.97 -22.23
C LYS A 216 12.14 8.91 -22.52
N PHE A 217 12.67 7.71 -22.77
CA PHE A 217 14.10 7.44 -22.98
C PHE A 217 14.32 6.53 -24.21
N PRO A 218 14.14 7.03 -25.45
CA PRO A 218 14.12 6.19 -26.65
C PRO A 218 15.44 5.49 -26.97
N ASN A 219 16.56 5.98 -26.43
CA ASN A 219 17.90 5.40 -26.63
C ASN A 219 18.36 4.52 -25.44
N ALA A 220 17.55 4.39 -24.38
CA ALA A 220 17.90 3.57 -23.23
C ALA A 220 17.59 2.08 -23.48
N PRO A 221 18.31 1.15 -22.82
CA PRO A 221 17.96 -0.26 -22.84
C PRO A 221 16.52 -0.50 -22.33
N PRO A 222 15.82 -1.54 -22.83
CA PRO A 222 14.48 -1.88 -22.34
C PRO A 222 14.45 -2.07 -20.83
N LEU A 223 13.38 -1.58 -20.19
CA LEU A 223 13.16 -1.73 -18.76
C LEU A 223 13.05 -3.23 -18.39
N SER A 224 13.92 -3.72 -17.51
CA SER A 224 13.87 -5.06 -16.95
C SER A 224 13.00 -5.10 -15.68
N PRO A 225 12.44 -6.25 -15.28
CA PRO A 225 11.69 -6.35 -14.02
C PRO A 225 12.51 -5.90 -12.79
N SER A 226 13.81 -6.21 -12.76
CA SER A 226 14.74 -5.82 -11.70
C SER A 226 15.00 -4.32 -11.61
N ASP A 227 14.70 -3.56 -12.68
CA ASP A 227 14.79 -2.09 -12.67
C ASP A 227 13.65 -1.43 -11.89
N ILE A 228 12.63 -2.19 -11.46
CA ILE A 228 11.45 -1.71 -10.73
C ILE A 228 11.61 -2.04 -9.25
N LEU A 229 11.55 -1.01 -8.40
CA LEU A 229 11.41 -1.16 -6.95
C LEU A 229 9.95 -0.92 -6.56
N PHE A 230 9.26 -1.95 -6.07
CA PHE A 230 7.86 -1.87 -5.65
C PHE A 230 7.70 -1.75 -4.14
N LEU A 231 6.97 -0.73 -3.70
CA LEU A 231 6.61 -0.47 -2.31
C LEU A 231 5.14 -0.80 -2.07
N ASP A 232 4.87 -1.62 -1.05
CA ASP A 232 3.52 -2.05 -0.66
C ASP A 232 3.54 -2.40 0.83
N ASP A 233 2.41 -2.22 1.51
CA ASP A 233 2.26 -2.59 2.93
C ASP A 233 1.83 -4.06 3.10
N ILE A 234 1.29 -4.68 2.05
CA ILE A 234 0.77 -6.05 2.05
C ILE A 234 1.81 -7.04 1.53
N GLY A 235 2.26 -7.94 2.42
CA GLY A 235 3.30 -8.93 2.10
C GLY A 235 2.94 -9.90 0.97
N GLU A 236 1.66 -10.25 0.78
CA GLU A 236 1.22 -11.11 -0.32
C GLU A 236 1.42 -10.43 -1.68
N ASN A 237 1.17 -9.12 -1.76
CA ASN A 237 1.41 -8.34 -2.97
C ASN A 237 2.91 -8.31 -3.30
N LEU A 238 3.76 -8.00 -2.30
CA LEU A 238 5.21 -8.01 -2.47
C LEU A 238 5.74 -9.38 -2.89
N LYS A 239 5.19 -10.48 -2.35
CA LYS A 239 5.59 -11.83 -2.76
C LYS A 239 5.32 -12.07 -4.23
N ALA A 240 4.14 -11.69 -4.73
CA ALA A 240 3.80 -11.82 -6.15
C ALA A 240 4.64 -10.90 -7.04
N ALA A 241 4.92 -9.67 -6.60
CA ALA A 241 5.82 -8.75 -7.29
C ALA A 241 7.24 -9.32 -7.42
N LYS A 242 7.76 -9.94 -6.36
CA LYS A 242 9.06 -10.63 -6.37
C LYS A 242 9.06 -11.82 -7.33
N THR A 243 7.97 -12.59 -7.40
CA THR A 243 7.80 -13.66 -8.41
C THR A 243 7.78 -13.10 -9.84
N ALA A 244 7.24 -11.90 -10.05
CA ALA A 244 7.30 -11.18 -11.33
C ALA A 244 8.69 -10.57 -11.64
N GLY A 245 9.66 -10.70 -10.72
CA GLY A 245 11.03 -10.22 -10.88
C GLY A 245 11.27 -8.80 -10.39
N PHE A 246 10.29 -8.16 -9.73
CA PHE A 246 10.47 -6.82 -9.18
C PHE A 246 11.32 -6.87 -7.91
N ARG A 247 12.10 -5.81 -7.68
CA ARG A 247 12.60 -5.53 -6.33
C ARG A 247 11.45 -5.05 -5.46
N THR A 248 11.54 -5.32 -4.16
CA THR A 248 10.44 -5.04 -3.23
C THR A 248 10.96 -4.38 -1.97
N LEU A 249 10.19 -3.44 -1.44
CA LEU A 249 10.43 -2.80 -0.16
C LEU A 249 9.11 -2.76 0.61
N LYS A 250 9.09 -3.37 1.78
CA LYS A 250 7.88 -3.43 2.61
C LYS A 250 7.70 -2.13 3.38
N VAL A 251 6.51 -1.55 3.31
CA VAL A 251 6.12 -0.44 4.17
C VAL A 251 5.42 -1.00 5.40
N ASN A 252 6.05 -0.91 6.56
CA ASN A 252 5.42 -1.36 7.79
C ASN A 252 4.37 -0.33 8.23
N LEU A 253 3.14 -0.78 8.48
CA LEU A 253 2.05 0.09 8.91
C LEU A 253 2.44 0.91 10.15
N GLY A 254 2.23 2.23 10.09
CA GLY A 254 2.61 3.15 11.15
C GLY A 254 4.11 3.40 11.29
N ARG A 255 4.94 2.84 10.41
CA ARG A 255 6.41 2.96 10.39
C ARG A 255 6.94 3.26 8.98
N ALA A 256 6.20 4.07 8.21
CA ALA A 256 6.59 4.46 6.85
C ALA A 256 7.99 5.12 6.78
N TYR A 257 8.43 5.77 7.87
CA TYR A 257 9.77 6.32 8.01
C TYR A 257 10.89 5.30 7.75
N GLU A 258 10.71 4.01 8.08
CA GLU A 258 11.70 2.97 7.81
C GLU A 258 11.87 2.73 6.30
N ALA A 259 10.76 2.77 5.56
CA ALA A 259 10.79 2.64 4.12
C ALA A 259 11.39 3.88 3.45
N VAL A 260 11.15 5.08 4.01
CA VAL A 260 11.79 6.31 3.53
C VAL A 260 13.30 6.27 3.76
N GLU A 261 13.78 5.90 4.94
CA GLU A 261 15.20 5.73 5.24
C GLU A 261 15.88 4.70 4.30
N GLU A 262 15.18 3.61 3.99
CA GLU A 262 15.71 2.61 3.05
C GLU A 262 15.72 3.14 1.61
N LEU A 263 14.72 3.93 1.21
CA LEU A 263 14.73 4.64 -0.06
C LEU A 263 15.88 5.64 -0.16
N GLU A 264 16.23 6.36 0.92
CA GLU A 264 17.40 7.25 0.93
C GLU A 264 18.69 6.49 0.64
N LYS A 265 18.90 5.35 1.30
CA LYS A 265 20.08 4.50 1.05
C LYS A 265 20.12 3.98 -0.39
N ILE A 266 18.97 3.54 -0.92
CA ILE A 266 18.89 3.00 -2.29
C ILE A 266 19.16 4.12 -3.31
N THR A 267 18.56 5.30 -3.12
CA THR A 267 18.57 6.38 -4.13
C THR A 267 19.76 7.33 -4.02
N GLY A 268 20.37 7.40 -2.84
CA GLY A 268 21.38 8.41 -2.46
C GLY A 268 20.79 9.82 -2.31
N LEU A 269 19.47 9.96 -2.29
CA LEU A 269 18.78 11.25 -2.10
C LEU A 269 18.45 11.46 -0.63
N GLU A 270 18.41 12.72 -0.21
CA GLU A 270 17.87 13.13 1.08
C GLU A 270 16.34 13.24 0.98
N LEU A 271 15.62 12.18 1.34
CA LEU A 271 14.17 12.02 1.21
C LEU A 271 13.42 12.20 2.52
N SER A 272 14.06 11.96 3.67
CA SER A 272 13.49 12.13 4.99
C SER A 272 13.14 13.61 5.22
N GLY A 273 12.03 13.85 5.93
CA GLY A 273 11.70 15.17 6.47
C GLY A 273 11.94 15.22 7.98
N ASP A 274 11.60 16.35 8.60
CA ASP A 274 11.77 16.58 10.04
C ASP A 274 10.60 16.04 10.89
N HIS A 275 9.80 15.13 10.32
CA HIS A 275 8.64 14.57 11.01
C HIS A 275 9.11 13.74 12.22
N PRO A 276 8.37 13.77 13.34
CA PRO A 276 8.78 13.00 14.50
C PRO A 276 8.60 11.51 14.19
N LYS A 277 9.61 10.69 14.51
CA LYS A 277 9.60 9.22 14.38
C LYS A 277 8.75 8.62 15.50
N VAL A 278 7.47 8.95 15.51
CA VAL A 278 6.48 8.35 16.40
C VAL A 278 5.88 7.21 15.61
N PRO A 279 6.13 5.94 15.99
CA PRO A 279 5.31 4.86 15.46
C PRO A 279 3.86 5.25 15.73
N ILE A 280 2.98 5.16 14.73
CA ILE A 280 1.55 5.19 15.01
C ILE A 280 1.29 3.94 15.85
N GLY A 281 1.35 4.10 17.17
CA GLY A 281 0.90 3.08 18.09
C GLY A 281 -0.54 2.80 17.73
N LEU A 282 -0.95 1.53 17.82
CA LEU A 282 -2.36 1.12 17.77
C LEU A 282 -3.06 1.85 18.92
N ALA A 283 -3.42 3.11 18.70
CA ALA A 283 -3.91 3.99 19.72
C ALA A 283 -5.36 3.59 19.93
N VAL A 284 -5.58 2.74 20.92
CA VAL A 284 -6.89 2.56 21.53
C VAL A 284 -7.32 3.95 22.02
N LYS A 285 -8.09 4.69 21.20
CA LYS A 285 -8.79 5.91 21.64
C LYS A 285 -9.86 5.48 22.64
N GLY A 286 -9.43 5.30 23.88
CA GLY A 286 -10.25 4.71 24.93
C GLY A 286 -9.54 4.61 26.27
N LYS A 287 -8.80 5.65 26.69
CA LYS A 287 -8.58 5.89 28.11
C LYS A 287 -8.98 7.31 28.43
N ALA A 288 -10.04 7.41 29.24
CA ALA A 288 -10.46 8.64 29.89
C ALA A 288 -9.22 9.32 30.50
N ARG A 289 -9.09 10.62 30.22
CA ARG A 289 -8.19 11.46 31.00
C ARG A 289 -8.71 11.47 32.43
N ASP A 290 -7.90 10.96 33.35
CA ASP A 290 -8.05 11.22 34.77
C ASP A 290 -8.18 12.73 34.98
N VAL A 291 -9.37 13.17 35.40
CA VAL A 291 -9.54 14.48 36.02
C VAL A 291 -9.46 14.23 37.52
N LYS A 292 -8.32 14.61 38.09
CA LYS A 292 -8.09 14.70 39.53
C LYS A 292 -9.20 15.53 40.20
N LEU A 293 -9.72 15.01 41.31
CA LEU A 293 -9.68 15.68 42.61
C LEU A 293 -9.13 14.70 43.65
#